data_AF-A0A1G9XB88-F1
#
_entry.id   AF-A0A1G9XB88-F1
#
_cell.length_a   1.000
_cell.length_b   1.000
_cell.length_c   1.000
_cell.angle_alpha   90.00
_cell.angle_beta   90.00
_cell.angle_gamma   90.00
#
_symmetry.space_group_name_H-M   'P 1'
#
loop_
_entity.id
_entity.type
_entity.pdbx_description
1 polymer ?
#
loop_
_entity_poly.entity_id
_entity_poly.type
_entity_poly.pdbx_seq_one_letter_code
_entity_poly.pdbx_strand_id
1 'polypeptide(L)'
;MGAIEDVYEDLEADVSFEEFEEAVEAKVEQMGGLADEETAAMLIAHELRDEEVNGIADVAPGMDEVKFLAKVTAVGDVRTFERDGDDAEDGRVVNVDVADETGSLRLAFWDEKADAAENELEVGQVLRVKGRPKEGYNGIEVNVDEVEVDEDAEIDVQIRDSYRVEDLSLGLSDVNTKGRILDTESIRTFDRDDGSEGKVANLTLGDPTGRIRVTMWDGQADTVEALAAGTSVEVVDGYVRERDGSLELHVGERGAIEELDEEIQYEPESTAIDALEMGDTVDIAGVVRSADPKRTFDRDDGSEGQVRNVRVQDETGDIRVALWGDKADYDIGPGDRVAFADVEVQDGWQDDLEASAGWRSSVTVLDGAGDAPGGDEGDGANEQATGLDAFADGDGADAVEAADGDDASAAVADSGGSGGSATASLQGEAVEFTGTVVQAGSPVILDDGEETMSVETDADVHLGQEVTVRGTVSDGTLDADDVF
;
A
#
# COMPACT_ATOMS: atom_id res chain seq x y z
N MET A 1 -44.52 -42.23 -7.23
CA MET A 1 -43.51 -41.62 -8.09
C MET A 1 -42.84 -42.71 -8.89
N GLY A 2 -42.49 -42.41 -10.13
CA GLY A 2 -41.46 -43.18 -10.84
C GLY A 2 -40.08 -42.84 -10.27
N ALA A 3 -39.10 -43.73 -10.40
CA ALA A 3 -37.75 -43.51 -9.85
C ALA A 3 -37.07 -42.24 -10.42
N ILE A 4 -37.40 -41.84 -11.65
CA ILE A 4 -36.94 -40.60 -12.28
C ILE A 4 -37.54 -39.37 -11.60
N GLU A 5 -38.82 -39.42 -11.24
CA GLU A 5 -39.56 -38.34 -10.58
C GLU A 5 -39.04 -38.11 -9.15
N ASP A 6 -38.71 -39.19 -8.43
CA ASP A 6 -38.10 -39.10 -7.09
C ASP A 6 -36.70 -38.45 -7.14
N VAL A 7 -35.87 -38.75 -8.15
CA VAL A 7 -34.54 -38.14 -8.31
C VAL A 7 -34.64 -36.67 -8.76
N TYR A 8 -35.62 -36.33 -9.59
CA TYR A 8 -35.88 -34.96 -10.02
C TYR A 8 -36.41 -34.07 -8.89
N GLU A 9 -37.27 -34.58 -8.01
CA GLU A 9 -37.74 -33.81 -6.83
C GLU A 9 -36.59 -33.48 -5.86
N ASP A 10 -35.55 -34.31 -5.81
CA ASP A 10 -34.33 -34.04 -5.05
C ASP A 10 -33.35 -33.11 -5.80
N LEU A 11 -33.54 -32.85 -7.10
CA LEU A 11 -32.67 -32.01 -7.92
C LEU A 11 -33.06 -30.52 -7.76
N GLU A 12 -32.19 -29.73 -7.14
CA GLU A 12 -32.33 -28.26 -7.06
C GLU A 12 -31.76 -27.58 -8.33
N ALA A 13 -32.19 -28.00 -9.53
CA ALA A 13 -31.69 -27.47 -10.80
C ALA A 13 -32.78 -26.80 -11.63
N ASP A 14 -32.41 -25.79 -12.42
CA ASP A 14 -33.30 -25.01 -13.31
C ASP A 14 -33.60 -25.72 -14.65
N VAL A 15 -33.92 -27.02 -14.62
CA VAL A 15 -34.31 -27.81 -15.80
C VAL A 15 -35.73 -28.34 -15.66
N SER A 16 -36.51 -28.35 -16.73
CA SER A 16 -37.88 -28.88 -16.68
C SER A 16 -37.86 -30.41 -16.52
N PHE A 17 -38.91 -30.98 -15.88
CA PHE A 17 -39.03 -32.43 -15.72
C PHE A 17 -39.00 -33.17 -17.06
N GLU A 18 -39.57 -32.55 -18.11
CA GLU A 18 -39.65 -33.13 -19.46
C GLU A 18 -38.25 -33.22 -20.11
N GLU A 19 -37.41 -32.19 -19.95
CA GLU A 19 -36.01 -32.22 -20.40
C GLU A 19 -35.14 -33.19 -19.60
N PHE A 20 -35.36 -33.27 -18.29
CA PHE A 20 -34.67 -34.22 -17.43
C PHE A 20 -35.01 -35.68 -17.82
N GLU A 21 -36.29 -35.98 -18.05
CA GLU A 21 -36.74 -37.31 -18.48
C GLU A 21 -36.14 -37.69 -19.85
N GLU A 22 -36.13 -36.77 -20.82
CA GLU A 22 -35.51 -37.00 -22.14
C GLU A 22 -34.00 -37.24 -22.05
N ALA A 23 -33.29 -36.48 -21.20
CA ALA A 23 -31.86 -36.68 -20.95
C ALA A 23 -31.56 -38.05 -20.31
N VAL A 24 -32.42 -38.49 -19.38
CA VAL A 24 -32.30 -39.82 -18.75
C VAL A 24 -32.53 -40.93 -19.77
N GLU A 25 -33.56 -40.84 -20.62
CA GLU A 25 -33.82 -41.82 -21.68
C GLU A 25 -32.65 -41.91 -22.68
N ALA A 26 -32.11 -40.77 -23.10
CA ALA A 26 -30.94 -40.71 -23.98
C ALA A 26 -29.70 -41.36 -23.34
N LYS A 27 -29.48 -41.15 -22.03
CA LYS A 27 -28.37 -41.74 -21.29
C LYS A 27 -28.52 -43.26 -21.13
N VAL A 28 -29.74 -43.76 -20.91
CA VAL A 28 -30.04 -45.20 -20.87
C VAL A 28 -29.74 -45.85 -22.22
N GLU A 29 -30.11 -45.19 -23.34
CA GLU A 29 -29.82 -45.67 -24.69
C GLU A 29 -28.31 -45.65 -24.98
N GLN A 30 -27.61 -44.58 -24.60
CA GLN A 30 -26.16 -44.43 -24.75
C GLN A 30 -25.40 -45.54 -24.00
N MET A 31 -25.86 -45.91 -22.80
CA MET A 31 -25.27 -47.00 -22.03
C MET A 31 -25.68 -48.39 -22.52
N GLY A 32 -26.50 -48.49 -23.57
CA GLY A 32 -26.86 -49.76 -24.21
C GLY A 32 -27.56 -50.74 -23.27
N GLY A 33 -28.31 -50.22 -22.29
CA GLY A 33 -29.00 -51.02 -21.27
C GLY A 33 -28.10 -51.60 -20.17
N LEU A 34 -26.88 -51.06 -19.98
CA LEU A 34 -25.99 -51.41 -18.86
C LEU A 34 -26.40 -50.76 -17.53
N ALA A 35 -27.15 -49.66 -17.59
CA ALA A 35 -27.72 -48.95 -16.45
C ALA A 35 -29.25 -48.95 -16.54
N ASP A 36 -29.90 -49.01 -15.38
CA ASP A 36 -31.33 -48.79 -15.23
C ASP A 36 -31.68 -47.30 -15.19
N GLU A 37 -32.95 -46.97 -15.43
CA GLU A 37 -33.47 -45.60 -15.47
C GLU A 37 -33.13 -44.81 -14.19
N GLU A 38 -33.14 -45.47 -13.03
CA GLU A 38 -32.76 -44.86 -11.74
C GLU A 38 -31.27 -44.47 -11.70
N THR A 39 -30.36 -45.35 -12.13
CA THR A 39 -28.91 -45.04 -12.16
C THR A 39 -28.59 -43.98 -13.22
N ALA A 40 -29.28 -44.01 -14.36
CA ALA A 40 -29.16 -42.97 -15.39
C ALA A 40 -29.67 -41.62 -14.88
N ALA A 41 -30.80 -41.60 -14.17
CA ALA A 41 -31.31 -40.40 -13.50
C ALA A 41 -30.33 -39.88 -12.43
N MET A 42 -29.74 -40.73 -11.61
CA MET A 42 -28.73 -40.30 -10.63
C MET A 42 -27.45 -39.76 -11.29
N LEU A 43 -27.03 -40.31 -12.43
CA LEU A 43 -25.88 -39.80 -13.18
C LEU A 43 -26.16 -38.44 -13.81
N ILE A 44 -27.32 -38.28 -14.46
CA ILE A 44 -27.74 -36.99 -15.02
C ILE A 44 -27.94 -35.96 -13.91
N ALA A 45 -28.54 -36.35 -12.78
CA ALA A 45 -28.70 -35.47 -11.63
C ALA A 45 -27.35 -35.04 -11.03
N HIS A 46 -26.35 -35.94 -11.01
CA HIS A 46 -25.01 -35.60 -10.56
C HIS A 46 -24.29 -34.68 -11.55
N GLU A 47 -24.39 -34.96 -12.86
CA GLU A 47 -23.85 -34.10 -13.93
C GLU A 47 -24.46 -32.69 -13.86
N LEU A 48 -25.79 -32.58 -13.74
CA LEU A 48 -26.47 -31.29 -13.62
C LEU A 48 -26.09 -30.51 -12.36
N ARG A 49 -25.90 -31.19 -11.23
CA ARG A 49 -25.45 -30.55 -9.98
C ARG A 49 -23.99 -30.11 -10.01
N ASP A 50 -23.12 -30.81 -10.74
CA ASP A 50 -21.72 -30.43 -10.88
C ASP A 50 -21.52 -29.30 -11.92
N GLU A 51 -22.49 -29.08 -12.80
CA GLU A 51 -22.48 -28.02 -13.82
C GLU A 51 -22.95 -26.66 -13.27
N GLU A 52 -23.78 -26.60 -12.23
CA GLU A 52 -24.23 -25.33 -11.62
C GLU A 52 -23.31 -24.92 -10.46
N VAL A 53 -22.72 -23.73 -10.58
CA VAL A 53 -21.93 -23.13 -9.49
C VAL A 53 -22.78 -22.11 -8.74
N ASN A 54 -22.62 -22.02 -7.41
CA ASN A 54 -23.39 -21.07 -6.59
C ASN A 54 -23.00 -19.61 -6.84
N GLY A 55 -21.80 -19.39 -7.37
CA GLY A 55 -21.28 -18.09 -7.77
C GLY A 55 -19.96 -18.22 -8.53
N ILE A 56 -19.54 -17.12 -9.13
CA ILE A 56 -18.31 -16.99 -9.91
C ILE A 56 -17.07 -17.43 -9.11
N ALA A 57 -17.03 -17.18 -7.80
CA ALA A 57 -15.90 -17.58 -6.96
C ALA A 57 -15.68 -19.10 -6.89
N ASP A 58 -16.71 -19.90 -7.14
CA ASP A 58 -16.62 -21.36 -7.13
C ASP A 58 -16.11 -21.93 -8.47
N VAL A 59 -16.02 -21.11 -9.52
CA VAL A 59 -15.54 -21.55 -10.83
C VAL A 59 -14.06 -21.88 -10.75
N ALA A 60 -13.67 -23.10 -11.15
CA ALA A 60 -12.28 -23.56 -11.11
C ALA A 60 -11.81 -24.10 -12.47
N PRO A 61 -10.52 -23.99 -12.81
CA PRO A 61 -10.00 -24.54 -14.06
C PRO A 61 -10.10 -26.07 -14.05
N GLY A 62 -10.45 -26.64 -15.20
CA GLY A 62 -10.57 -28.10 -15.37
C GLY A 62 -11.94 -28.69 -15.04
N MET A 63 -12.92 -27.86 -14.66
CA MET A 63 -14.33 -28.25 -14.71
C MET A 63 -14.76 -28.48 -16.17
N ASP A 64 -15.57 -29.51 -16.41
CA ASP A 64 -15.99 -29.88 -17.77
C ASP A 64 -16.94 -28.88 -18.40
N GLU A 65 -17.82 -28.25 -17.61
CA GLU A 65 -18.77 -27.21 -18.00
C GLU A 65 -19.29 -26.50 -16.73
N VAL A 66 -19.56 -25.20 -16.81
CA VAL A 66 -20.17 -24.42 -15.72
C VAL A 66 -21.34 -23.59 -16.24
N LYS A 67 -22.33 -23.36 -15.37
CA LYS A 67 -23.49 -22.51 -15.56
C LYS A 67 -23.63 -21.55 -14.38
N PHE A 68 -23.78 -20.27 -14.66
CA PHE A 68 -23.95 -19.24 -13.64
C PHE A 68 -24.61 -17.97 -14.20
N LEU A 69 -25.10 -17.12 -13.31
CA LEU A 69 -25.58 -15.79 -13.62
C LEU A 69 -24.48 -14.77 -13.30
N ALA A 70 -24.25 -13.81 -14.19
CA ALA A 70 -23.28 -12.75 -13.96
C ALA A 70 -23.67 -11.45 -14.66
N LYS A 71 -23.32 -10.32 -14.06
CA LYS A 71 -23.53 -8.99 -14.62
C LYS A 71 -22.32 -8.56 -15.45
N VAL A 72 -22.55 -8.06 -16.65
CA VAL A 72 -21.50 -7.49 -17.52
C VAL A 72 -20.93 -6.23 -16.86
N THR A 73 -19.63 -6.23 -16.58
CA THR A 73 -18.91 -5.07 -16.05
C THR A 73 -18.13 -4.34 -17.14
N ALA A 74 -17.61 -5.05 -18.14
CA ALA A 74 -16.91 -4.46 -19.27
C ALA A 74 -17.02 -5.34 -20.54
N VAL A 75 -17.02 -4.71 -21.72
CA VAL A 75 -16.99 -5.37 -23.03
C VAL A 75 -15.73 -4.91 -23.75
N GLY A 76 -14.83 -5.84 -24.08
CA GLY A 76 -13.60 -5.53 -24.79
C GLY A 76 -13.78 -5.40 -26.30
N ASP A 77 -12.71 -4.99 -27.00
CA ASP A 77 -12.69 -4.92 -28.46
C ASP A 77 -12.50 -6.30 -29.11
N VAL A 78 -13.11 -6.50 -30.28
CA VAL A 78 -12.89 -7.69 -31.11
C VAL A 78 -11.46 -7.72 -31.64
N ARG A 79 -10.76 -8.81 -31.36
CA ARG A 79 -9.42 -9.09 -31.90
C ARG A 79 -9.51 -10.14 -32.99
N THR A 80 -8.81 -9.89 -34.10
CA THR A 80 -8.75 -10.80 -35.26
C THR A 80 -7.36 -11.43 -35.37
N PHE A 81 -7.29 -12.72 -35.70
CA PHE A 81 -6.03 -13.44 -35.91
C PHE A 81 -6.12 -14.43 -37.07
N GLU A 82 -5.00 -14.65 -37.76
CA GLU A 82 -4.91 -15.61 -38.85
C GLU A 82 -4.91 -17.06 -38.32
N ARG A 83 -5.68 -17.96 -38.93
CA ARG A 83 -5.67 -19.39 -38.60
C ARG A 83 -4.72 -20.15 -39.52
N ASP A 84 -4.06 -21.17 -38.98
CA ASP A 84 -3.21 -22.05 -39.78
C ASP A 84 -4.04 -22.86 -40.80
N GLY A 85 -3.88 -22.50 -42.08
CA GLY A 85 -4.47 -23.20 -43.23
C GLY A 85 -4.70 -22.23 -44.39
N ASP A 86 -4.27 -22.61 -45.60
CA ASP A 86 -4.29 -21.73 -46.80
C ASP A 86 -5.69 -21.18 -47.19
N ASP A 87 -6.77 -21.69 -46.60
CA ASP A 87 -8.18 -21.29 -46.83
C ASP A 87 -8.98 -21.09 -45.51
N ALA A 88 -8.31 -20.95 -44.36
CA ALA A 88 -9.01 -20.73 -43.09
C ALA A 88 -9.43 -19.26 -42.93
N GLU A 89 -10.69 -19.02 -42.58
CA GLU A 89 -11.17 -17.67 -42.24
C GLU A 89 -10.46 -17.17 -40.98
N ASP A 90 -10.20 -15.85 -40.93
CA ASP A 90 -9.59 -15.20 -39.77
C ASP A 90 -10.44 -15.47 -38.52
N GLY A 91 -9.78 -15.97 -37.47
CA GLY A 91 -10.41 -16.18 -36.17
C GLY A 91 -10.70 -14.85 -35.49
N ARG A 92 -11.77 -14.80 -34.72
CA ARG A 92 -12.16 -13.63 -33.92
C ARG A 92 -12.31 -14.01 -32.46
N VAL A 93 -11.95 -13.09 -31.57
CA VAL A 93 -12.19 -13.25 -30.13
C VAL A 93 -12.54 -11.91 -29.51
N VAL A 94 -13.53 -11.90 -28.63
CA VAL A 94 -13.81 -10.76 -27.74
C VAL A 94 -13.88 -11.27 -26.31
N ASN A 95 -13.36 -10.45 -25.41
CA ASN A 95 -13.39 -10.71 -23.98
C ASN A 95 -14.44 -9.81 -23.34
N VAL A 96 -15.27 -10.38 -22.48
CA VAL A 96 -16.27 -9.66 -21.69
C VAL A 96 -16.02 -9.98 -20.22
N ASP A 97 -15.87 -8.94 -19.41
CA ASP A 97 -15.69 -9.12 -17.97
C ASP A 97 -17.07 -9.09 -17.30
N VAL A 98 -17.28 -10.05 -16.41
CA VAL A 98 -18.54 -10.24 -15.70
C VAL A 98 -18.28 -10.45 -14.22
N ALA A 99 -19.24 -10.06 -13.40
CA ALA A 99 -19.16 -10.21 -11.95
C ALA A 99 -20.52 -10.56 -11.33
N ASP A 100 -20.46 -11.19 -10.17
CA ASP A 100 -21.60 -11.43 -9.27
C ASP A 100 -21.24 -10.96 -7.85
N GLU A 101 -22.07 -11.31 -6.87
CA GLU A 101 -21.82 -10.96 -5.46
C GLU A 101 -20.61 -11.70 -4.85
N THR A 102 -20.11 -12.73 -5.51
CA THR A 102 -19.05 -13.63 -5.02
C THR A 102 -17.69 -13.32 -5.64
N GLY A 103 -17.64 -12.81 -6.88
CA GLY A 103 -16.40 -12.47 -7.56
C GLY A 103 -16.60 -11.99 -8.99
N SER A 104 -15.50 -11.94 -9.74
CA SER A 104 -15.50 -11.59 -11.16
C SER A 104 -14.59 -12.50 -11.96
N LEU A 105 -14.95 -12.72 -13.24
CA LEU A 105 -14.14 -13.49 -14.17
C LEU A 105 -14.31 -12.98 -15.60
N ARG A 106 -13.50 -13.53 -16.51
CA ARG A 106 -13.54 -13.20 -17.93
C ARG A 106 -14.27 -14.25 -18.74
N LEU A 107 -15.16 -13.79 -19.61
CA LEU A 107 -15.77 -14.59 -20.67
C LEU A 107 -15.00 -14.41 -21.97
N ALA A 108 -14.79 -15.51 -22.69
CA ALA A 108 -14.21 -15.50 -24.03
C ALA A 108 -15.21 -16.00 -25.07
N PHE A 109 -15.59 -15.10 -25.97
CA PHE A 109 -16.46 -15.38 -27.09
C PHE A 109 -15.61 -15.50 -28.36
N TRP A 110 -15.82 -16.57 -29.12
CA TRP A 110 -15.04 -16.90 -30.31
C TRP A 110 -15.88 -16.83 -31.58
N ASP A 111 -15.23 -16.43 -32.68
CA ASP A 111 -15.78 -16.39 -34.03
C ASP A 111 -17.13 -15.64 -34.11
N GLU A 112 -18.19 -16.28 -34.60
CA GLU A 112 -19.52 -15.67 -34.75
C GLU A 112 -20.07 -15.12 -33.42
N LYS A 113 -19.74 -15.77 -32.30
CA LYS A 113 -20.15 -15.31 -30.98
C LYS A 113 -19.41 -14.04 -30.57
N ALA A 114 -18.20 -13.82 -31.08
CA ALA A 114 -17.48 -12.59 -30.81
C ALA A 114 -18.16 -11.39 -31.46
N ASP A 115 -18.59 -11.55 -32.71
CA ASP A 115 -19.36 -10.52 -33.42
C ASP A 115 -20.72 -10.28 -32.73
N ALA A 116 -21.41 -11.34 -32.28
CA ALA A 116 -22.67 -11.18 -31.53
C ALA A 116 -22.46 -10.44 -30.20
N ALA A 117 -21.45 -10.84 -29.42
CA ALA A 117 -21.15 -10.22 -28.14
C ALA A 117 -20.84 -8.72 -28.26
N GLU A 118 -20.05 -8.30 -29.26
CA GLU A 118 -19.74 -6.89 -29.50
C GLU A 118 -20.98 -6.04 -29.83
N ASN A 119 -21.97 -6.63 -30.53
CA ASN A 119 -23.13 -5.89 -31.01
C ASN A 119 -24.36 -5.97 -30.08
N GLU A 120 -24.44 -7.01 -29.25
CA GLU A 120 -25.63 -7.33 -28.47
C GLU A 120 -25.43 -7.16 -26.95
N LEU A 121 -24.19 -7.27 -26.45
CA LEU A 121 -23.91 -7.13 -25.02
C LEU A 121 -23.58 -5.70 -24.63
N GLU A 122 -24.15 -5.27 -23.51
CA GLU A 122 -23.95 -3.95 -22.93
C GLU A 122 -23.60 -4.06 -21.44
N VAL A 123 -22.77 -3.12 -20.97
CA VAL A 123 -22.40 -3.03 -19.55
C VAL A 123 -23.66 -2.85 -18.69
N GLY A 124 -23.76 -3.67 -17.64
CA GLY A 124 -24.89 -3.71 -16.70
C GLY A 124 -25.93 -4.80 -16.97
N GLN A 125 -25.90 -5.48 -18.12
CA GLN A 125 -26.79 -6.61 -18.41
C GLN A 125 -26.45 -7.83 -17.54
N VAL A 126 -27.47 -8.59 -17.12
CA VAL A 126 -27.28 -9.88 -16.45
C VAL A 126 -27.37 -10.99 -17.49
N LEU A 127 -26.40 -11.89 -17.47
CA LEU A 127 -26.25 -12.99 -18.42
C LEU A 127 -26.37 -14.32 -17.70
N ARG A 128 -27.14 -15.25 -18.28
CA ARG A 128 -27.04 -16.68 -18.01
C ARG A 128 -25.97 -17.25 -18.91
N VAL A 129 -24.84 -17.62 -18.31
CA VAL A 129 -23.65 -18.06 -19.02
C VAL A 129 -23.49 -19.55 -18.85
N LYS A 130 -23.19 -20.22 -19.96
CA LYS A 130 -22.79 -21.62 -19.99
C LYS A 130 -21.48 -21.74 -20.76
N GLY A 131 -20.48 -22.38 -20.17
CA GLY A 131 -19.18 -22.50 -20.82
C GLY A 131 -18.16 -23.31 -20.07
N ARG A 132 -16.93 -23.30 -20.60
CA ARG A 132 -15.82 -24.12 -20.14
C ARG A 132 -14.75 -23.29 -19.46
N PRO A 133 -14.53 -23.46 -18.14
CA PRO A 133 -13.46 -22.79 -17.43
C PRO A 133 -12.09 -23.27 -17.90
N LYS A 134 -11.19 -22.33 -18.09
CA LYS A 134 -9.78 -22.56 -18.37
C LYS A 134 -8.93 -21.59 -17.56
N GLU A 135 -7.66 -21.94 -17.45
CA GLU A 135 -6.66 -21.03 -16.93
C GLU A 135 -6.28 -20.04 -18.05
N GLY A 136 -6.66 -18.78 -17.86
CA GLY A 136 -6.32 -17.67 -18.72
C GLY A 136 -5.10 -16.90 -18.22
N TYR A 137 -4.64 -15.93 -19.01
CA TYR A 137 -3.48 -15.11 -18.66
C TYR A 137 -3.71 -14.25 -17.41
N ASN A 138 -4.95 -13.78 -17.20
CA ASN A 138 -5.32 -12.91 -16.08
C ASN A 138 -6.01 -13.64 -14.93
N GLY A 139 -6.04 -14.97 -14.93
CA GLY A 139 -6.81 -15.78 -14.00
C GLY A 139 -7.78 -16.70 -14.73
N ILE A 140 -8.85 -17.10 -14.06
CA ILE A 140 -9.85 -18.01 -14.62
C ILE A 140 -10.62 -17.30 -15.75
N GLU A 141 -10.71 -17.95 -16.90
CA GLU A 141 -11.49 -17.50 -18.06
C GLU A 141 -12.47 -18.60 -18.47
N VAL A 142 -13.69 -18.23 -18.86
CA VAL A 142 -14.71 -19.17 -19.33
C VAL A 142 -14.87 -18.99 -20.84
N ASN A 143 -14.55 -20.04 -21.61
CA ASN A 143 -14.90 -20.08 -23.02
C ASN A 143 -16.41 -20.28 -23.13
N VAL A 144 -17.11 -19.34 -23.76
CA VAL A 144 -18.57 -19.35 -23.76
C VAL A 144 -19.12 -20.32 -24.80
N ASP A 145 -19.87 -21.32 -24.33
CA ASP A 145 -20.61 -22.27 -25.15
C ASP A 145 -22.02 -21.75 -25.46
N GLU A 146 -22.69 -21.12 -24.49
CA GLU A 146 -24.00 -20.48 -24.66
C GLU A 146 -24.13 -19.27 -23.72
N VAL A 147 -24.82 -18.23 -24.18
CA VAL A 147 -25.11 -17.04 -23.38
C VAL A 147 -26.52 -16.56 -23.69
N GLU A 148 -27.26 -16.18 -22.66
CA GLU A 148 -28.58 -15.56 -22.79
C GLU A 148 -28.66 -14.35 -21.86
N VAL A 149 -29.24 -13.26 -22.34
CA VAL A 149 -29.52 -12.09 -21.49
C VAL A 149 -30.76 -12.39 -20.64
N ASP A 150 -30.62 -12.28 -19.33
CA ASP A 150 -31.71 -12.43 -18.38
C ASP A 150 -32.17 -11.05 -17.91
N GLU A 151 -33.28 -10.55 -18.45
CA GLU A 151 -33.84 -9.24 -18.09
C GLU A 151 -34.59 -9.25 -16.74
N ASP A 152 -34.90 -10.43 -16.20
CA ASP A 152 -35.65 -10.60 -14.95
C ASP A 152 -34.73 -10.80 -13.73
N ALA A 153 -33.50 -11.28 -13.95
CA ALA A 153 -32.50 -11.45 -12.89
C ALA A 153 -31.82 -10.11 -12.51
N GLU A 154 -31.69 -9.86 -11.20
CA GLU A 154 -30.99 -8.70 -10.66
C GLU A 154 -29.76 -9.16 -9.87
N ILE A 155 -28.58 -8.66 -10.25
CA ILE A 155 -27.31 -8.88 -9.52
C ILE A 155 -26.82 -7.52 -9.01
N ASP A 156 -26.58 -7.43 -7.69
CA ASP A 156 -26.08 -6.23 -7.01
C ASP A 156 -24.56 -6.10 -7.15
N VAL A 157 -24.12 -5.89 -8.39
CA VAL A 157 -22.74 -5.49 -8.71
C VAL A 157 -22.73 -4.02 -9.08
N GLN A 158 -21.93 -3.25 -8.34
CA GLN A 158 -21.74 -1.82 -8.55
C GLN A 158 -20.67 -1.58 -9.60
N ILE A 159 -21.10 -1.12 -10.78
CA ILE A 159 -20.20 -0.63 -11.82
C ILE A 159 -19.93 0.84 -11.52
N ARG A 160 -18.68 1.19 -11.24
CA ARG A 160 -18.26 2.53 -10.86
C ARG A 160 -17.33 3.11 -11.91
N ASP A 161 -17.44 4.41 -12.14
CA ASP A 161 -16.51 5.13 -13.01
C ASP A 161 -15.09 5.17 -12.42
N SER A 162 -14.97 5.07 -11.09
CA SER A 162 -13.72 5.01 -10.34
C SER A 162 -13.89 4.22 -9.04
N TYR A 163 -12.82 3.54 -8.64
CA TYR A 163 -12.72 2.72 -7.43
C TYR A 163 -11.72 3.37 -6.46
N ARG A 164 -12.03 3.31 -5.17
CA ARG A 164 -11.07 3.60 -4.10
C ARG A 164 -10.25 2.35 -3.84
N VAL A 165 -9.12 2.50 -3.18
CA VAL A 165 -8.24 1.35 -2.88
C VAL A 165 -8.98 0.27 -2.08
N GLU A 166 -9.80 0.64 -1.10
CA GLU A 166 -10.59 -0.32 -0.30
C GLU A 166 -11.65 -1.09 -1.13
N ASP A 167 -12.04 -0.56 -2.28
CA ASP A 167 -13.08 -1.14 -3.13
C ASP A 167 -12.52 -2.21 -4.08
N LEU A 168 -11.19 -2.39 -4.14
CA LEU A 168 -10.53 -3.31 -5.06
C LEU A 168 -10.60 -4.75 -4.55
N SER A 169 -11.03 -5.67 -5.42
CA SER A 169 -11.09 -7.10 -5.15
C SER A 169 -10.43 -7.90 -6.28
N LEU A 170 -10.00 -9.13 -5.95
CA LEU A 170 -9.39 -10.03 -6.92
C LEU A 170 -10.29 -10.20 -8.16
N GLY A 171 -9.69 -10.11 -9.34
CA GLY A 171 -10.37 -10.35 -10.62
C GLY A 171 -11.04 -9.12 -11.22
N LEU A 172 -11.13 -7.99 -10.50
CA LEU A 172 -11.64 -6.76 -11.09
C LEU A 172 -10.73 -6.32 -12.25
N SER A 173 -11.33 -5.93 -13.36
CA SER A 173 -10.65 -5.48 -14.58
C SER A 173 -11.28 -4.17 -15.06
N ASP A 174 -10.53 -3.44 -15.89
CA ASP A 174 -10.94 -2.14 -16.43
C ASP A 174 -11.34 -1.14 -15.31
N VAL A 175 -10.51 -1.13 -14.25
CA VAL A 175 -10.69 -0.35 -13.04
C VAL A 175 -9.94 0.96 -13.16
N ASN A 176 -10.62 2.08 -12.92
CA ASN A 176 -9.99 3.38 -12.74
C ASN A 176 -9.79 3.68 -11.26
N THR A 177 -8.55 3.89 -10.82
CA THR A 177 -8.23 4.18 -9.41
C THR A 177 -7.44 5.46 -9.29
N LYS A 178 -7.92 6.40 -8.49
CA LYS A 178 -7.25 7.68 -8.24
C LYS A 178 -6.48 7.62 -6.93
N GLY A 179 -5.27 8.17 -6.91
CA GLY A 179 -4.48 8.23 -5.68
C GLY A 179 -3.25 9.12 -5.78
N ARG A 180 -2.58 9.31 -4.66
CA ARG A 180 -1.28 9.95 -4.54
C ARG A 180 -0.19 8.90 -4.65
N ILE A 181 0.83 9.14 -5.47
CA ILE A 181 2.02 8.30 -5.54
C ILE A 181 2.80 8.44 -4.23
N LEU A 182 2.98 7.33 -3.52
CA LEU A 182 3.67 7.27 -2.24
C LEU A 182 5.15 6.91 -2.37
N ASP A 183 5.49 6.09 -3.37
CA ASP A 183 6.82 5.49 -3.60
C ASP A 183 6.90 5.06 -5.07
N THR A 184 8.07 5.19 -5.71
CA THR A 184 8.34 4.68 -7.07
C THR A 184 9.60 3.81 -7.06
N GLU A 185 9.53 2.65 -7.71
CA GLU A 185 10.65 1.71 -7.86
C GLU A 185 11.34 1.87 -9.23
N SER A 186 12.61 1.49 -9.30
CA SER A 186 13.36 1.49 -10.55
C SER A 186 12.87 0.43 -11.53
N ILE A 187 13.04 0.69 -12.84
CA ILE A 187 12.70 -0.27 -13.89
C ILE A 187 13.64 -1.47 -13.81
N ARG A 188 13.06 -2.67 -13.75
CA ARG A 188 13.78 -3.95 -13.81
C ARG A 188 13.57 -4.60 -15.17
N THR A 189 14.63 -5.17 -15.73
CA THR A 189 14.58 -5.92 -16.99
C THR A 189 14.78 -7.42 -16.76
N PHE A 190 14.19 -8.24 -17.62
CA PHE A 190 14.34 -9.70 -17.61
C PHE A 190 14.28 -10.27 -19.03
N ASP A 191 14.92 -11.42 -19.25
CA ASP A 191 14.83 -12.14 -20.52
C ASP A 191 13.56 -13.02 -20.54
N ARG A 192 12.80 -12.97 -21.64
CA ARG A 192 11.67 -13.87 -21.89
C ARG A 192 12.10 -15.16 -22.57
N ASP A 193 11.25 -16.18 -22.48
CA ASP A 193 11.45 -17.47 -23.15
C ASP A 193 11.51 -17.34 -24.69
N ASP A 194 10.89 -16.30 -25.26
CA ASP A 194 10.92 -16.00 -26.69
C ASP A 194 12.18 -15.23 -27.13
N GLY A 195 13.06 -14.88 -26.19
CA GLY A 195 14.29 -14.13 -26.39
C GLY A 195 14.12 -12.61 -26.47
N SER A 196 12.91 -12.08 -26.22
CA SER A 196 12.69 -10.64 -26.04
C SER A 196 13.03 -10.19 -24.61
N GLU A 197 13.36 -8.92 -24.43
CA GLU A 197 13.53 -8.32 -23.11
C GLU A 197 12.19 -7.79 -22.60
N GLY A 198 11.83 -8.16 -21.37
CA GLY A 198 10.68 -7.61 -20.65
C GLY A 198 11.10 -6.56 -19.64
N LYS A 199 10.19 -5.60 -19.39
CA LYS A 199 10.37 -4.58 -18.35
C LYS A 199 9.25 -4.68 -17.32
N VAL A 200 9.58 -4.37 -16.07
CA VAL A 200 8.61 -4.19 -15.00
C VAL A 200 9.03 -3.02 -14.12
N ALA A 201 8.08 -2.18 -13.75
CA ALA A 201 8.26 -1.12 -12.77
C ALA A 201 7.06 -1.10 -11.83
N ASN A 202 7.31 -0.69 -10.59
CA ASN A 202 6.31 -0.71 -9.54
C ASN A 202 6.24 0.67 -8.91
N LEU A 203 5.04 1.08 -8.51
CA LEU A 203 4.83 2.24 -7.65
C LEU A 203 3.82 1.90 -6.56
N THR A 204 3.80 2.67 -5.49
CA THR A 204 2.76 2.56 -4.45
C THR A 204 1.80 3.74 -4.61
N LEU A 205 0.52 3.44 -4.72
CA LEU A 205 -0.55 4.43 -4.84
C LEU A 205 -1.37 4.42 -3.55
N GLY A 206 -1.62 5.60 -2.97
CA GLY A 206 -2.39 5.77 -1.74
C GLY A 206 -3.58 6.70 -1.93
N ASP A 207 -4.69 6.39 -1.28
CA ASP A 207 -5.85 7.26 -1.14
C ASP A 207 -6.30 7.28 0.34
N PRO A 208 -7.35 8.04 0.72
CA PRO A 208 -7.81 8.06 2.10
C PRO A 208 -8.32 6.72 2.66
N THR A 209 -8.43 5.69 1.82
CA THR A 209 -8.97 4.38 2.16
C THR A 209 -7.90 3.29 2.26
N GLY A 210 -6.68 3.57 1.80
CA GLY A 210 -5.55 2.66 1.93
C GLY A 210 -4.46 2.91 0.90
N ARG A 211 -3.61 1.89 0.70
CA ARG A 211 -2.59 1.87 -0.35
C ARG A 211 -2.66 0.59 -1.16
N ILE A 212 -2.24 0.66 -2.40
CA ILE A 212 -2.06 -0.50 -3.26
C ILE A 212 -0.79 -0.37 -4.08
N ARG A 213 -0.15 -1.51 -4.32
CA ARG A 213 0.97 -1.57 -5.25
C ARG A 213 0.47 -1.60 -6.68
N VAL A 214 1.00 -0.71 -7.51
CA VAL A 214 0.72 -0.67 -8.94
C VAL A 214 1.90 -1.26 -9.70
N THR A 215 1.65 -2.30 -10.51
CA THR A 215 2.67 -3.00 -11.30
C THR A 215 2.48 -2.70 -12.79
N MET A 216 3.46 -2.02 -13.39
CA MET A 216 3.49 -1.63 -14.79
C MET A 216 4.41 -2.54 -15.59
N TRP A 217 3.95 -2.99 -16.75
CA TRP A 217 4.71 -3.91 -17.62
C TRP A 217 5.13 -3.24 -18.93
N ASP A 218 6.29 -3.63 -19.45
CA ASP A 218 6.77 -3.27 -20.79
C ASP A 218 6.74 -1.76 -21.06
N GLY A 219 6.01 -1.32 -22.08
CA GLY A 219 5.94 0.10 -22.44
C GLY A 219 5.39 0.97 -21.30
N GLN A 220 4.55 0.42 -20.43
CA GLN A 220 4.04 1.13 -19.26
C GLN A 220 5.12 1.29 -18.18
N ALA A 221 6.10 0.37 -18.10
CA ALA A 221 7.16 0.47 -17.10
C ALA A 221 8.01 1.74 -17.30
N ASP A 222 8.18 2.20 -18.54
CA ASP A 222 8.91 3.43 -18.86
C ASP A 222 8.19 4.70 -18.36
N THR A 223 6.88 4.63 -18.07
CA THR A 223 6.12 5.78 -17.55
C THR A 223 6.56 6.19 -16.14
N VAL A 224 7.09 5.25 -15.35
CA VAL A 224 7.53 5.52 -13.97
C VAL A 224 8.62 6.60 -13.90
N GLU A 225 9.44 6.76 -14.95
CA GLU A 225 10.51 7.75 -14.98
C GLU A 225 9.98 9.19 -15.04
N ALA A 226 8.75 9.37 -15.50
CA ALA A 226 8.07 10.66 -15.55
C ALA A 226 7.30 10.97 -14.25
N LEU A 227 7.05 9.96 -13.42
CA LEU A 227 6.24 10.05 -12.22
C LEU A 227 7.11 10.31 -10.99
N ALA A 228 6.64 11.20 -10.10
CA ALA A 228 7.31 11.52 -8.85
C ALA A 228 6.43 11.16 -7.65
N ALA A 229 7.06 10.76 -6.55
CA ALA A 229 6.37 10.64 -5.27
C ALA A 229 5.75 12.00 -4.88
N GLY A 230 4.54 11.94 -4.34
CA GLY A 230 3.73 13.09 -3.99
C GLY A 230 2.73 13.52 -5.08
N THR A 231 2.93 13.13 -6.34
CA THR A 231 2.02 13.46 -7.45
C THR A 231 0.70 12.69 -7.33
N SER A 232 -0.42 13.36 -7.62
CA SER A 232 -1.73 12.71 -7.72
C SER A 232 -1.95 12.21 -9.14
N VAL A 233 -2.39 10.97 -9.27
CA VAL A 233 -2.58 10.29 -10.56
C VAL A 233 -3.87 9.48 -10.57
N GLU A 234 -4.36 9.21 -11.78
CA GLU A 234 -5.39 8.23 -12.07
C GLU A 234 -4.75 7.07 -12.83
N VAL A 235 -4.87 5.86 -12.28
CA VAL A 235 -4.62 4.63 -13.02
C VAL A 235 -5.88 4.32 -13.80
N VAL A 236 -5.78 4.25 -15.13
CA VAL A 236 -6.88 3.99 -16.06
C VAL A 236 -6.78 2.57 -16.59
N ASP A 237 -7.92 1.88 -16.67
CA ASP A 237 -8.05 0.50 -17.16
C ASP A 237 -7.07 -0.50 -16.52
N GLY A 238 -6.87 -0.35 -15.21
CA GLY A 238 -6.09 -1.28 -14.41
C GLY A 238 -6.86 -2.58 -14.13
N TYR A 239 -6.15 -3.64 -13.75
CA TYR A 239 -6.78 -4.89 -13.34
C TYR A 239 -6.11 -5.48 -12.10
N VAL A 240 -6.91 -6.02 -11.20
CA VAL A 240 -6.49 -6.46 -9.87
C VAL A 240 -6.05 -7.92 -9.91
N ARG A 241 -4.84 -8.18 -9.42
CA ARG A 241 -4.32 -9.53 -9.20
C ARG A 241 -3.92 -9.72 -7.75
N GLU A 242 -3.91 -10.97 -7.31
CA GLU A 242 -3.27 -11.34 -6.05
C GLU A 242 -1.86 -11.85 -6.31
N ARG A 243 -0.91 -11.41 -5.50
CA ARG A 243 0.44 -11.94 -5.44
C ARG A 243 0.89 -12.06 -4.00
N ASP A 244 1.30 -13.27 -3.63
CA ASP A 244 1.77 -13.60 -2.27
C ASP A 244 0.79 -13.20 -1.15
N GLY A 245 -0.51 -13.25 -1.41
CA GLY A 245 -1.56 -12.89 -0.44
C GLY A 245 -1.88 -11.39 -0.35
N SER A 246 -1.35 -10.57 -1.25
CA SER A 246 -1.66 -9.13 -1.34
C SER A 246 -2.23 -8.79 -2.71
N LEU A 247 -3.18 -7.85 -2.75
CA LEU A 247 -3.71 -7.33 -4.01
C LEU A 247 -2.71 -6.34 -4.64
N GLU A 248 -2.47 -6.49 -5.94
CA GLU A 248 -1.69 -5.58 -6.78
C GLU A 248 -2.59 -5.09 -7.94
N LEU A 249 -2.52 -3.80 -8.26
CA LEU A 249 -3.17 -3.21 -9.42
C LEU A 249 -2.19 -3.24 -10.61
N HIS A 250 -2.48 -4.02 -11.63
CA HIS A 250 -1.63 -4.12 -12.80
C HIS A 250 -2.07 -3.17 -13.90
N VAL A 251 -1.10 -2.53 -14.55
CA VAL A 251 -1.30 -1.67 -15.72
C VAL A 251 -0.68 -2.37 -16.93
N GLY A 252 -1.55 -2.86 -17.82
CA GLY A 252 -1.16 -3.52 -19.08
C GLY A 252 -1.11 -2.56 -20.26
N GLU A 253 -1.00 -3.09 -21.48
CA GLU A 253 -0.89 -2.28 -22.71
C GLU A 253 -2.08 -1.34 -22.96
N ARG A 254 -3.27 -1.70 -22.47
CA ARG A 254 -4.49 -0.88 -22.61
C ARG A 254 -4.62 0.20 -21.53
N GLY A 255 -3.97 0.00 -20.39
CA GLY A 255 -4.05 0.91 -19.26
C GLY A 255 -3.16 2.12 -19.44
N ALA A 256 -3.35 3.10 -18.56
CA ALA A 256 -2.51 4.29 -18.49
C ALA A 256 -2.39 4.77 -17.05
N ILE A 257 -1.39 5.62 -16.81
CA ILE A 257 -1.28 6.41 -15.59
C ILE A 257 -1.26 7.87 -16.01
N GLU A 258 -2.25 8.63 -15.57
CA GLU A 258 -2.45 10.02 -15.94
C GLU A 258 -2.30 10.93 -14.71
N GLU A 259 -1.51 11.99 -14.82
CA GLU A 259 -1.39 12.98 -13.74
C GLU A 259 -2.70 13.78 -13.59
N LEU A 260 -3.07 14.03 -12.34
CA LEU A 260 -4.24 14.81 -11.97
C LEU A 260 -3.83 16.20 -11.50
N ASP A 261 -4.64 17.20 -11.88
CA ASP A 261 -4.52 18.57 -11.33
C ASP A 261 -5.03 18.66 -9.88
N GLU A 262 -5.88 17.73 -9.46
CA GLU A 262 -6.39 17.66 -8.08
C GLU A 262 -5.41 16.95 -7.15
N GLU A 263 -5.25 17.47 -5.93
CA GLU A 263 -4.41 16.84 -4.91
C GLU A 263 -5.22 15.82 -4.10
N ILE A 264 -4.78 14.57 -4.12
CA ILE A 264 -5.36 13.49 -3.35
C ILE A 264 -4.56 13.32 -2.05
N GLN A 265 -5.27 13.29 -0.93
CA GLN A 265 -4.66 13.11 0.38
C GLN A 265 -4.48 11.63 0.69
N TYR A 266 -3.38 11.33 1.37
CA TYR A 266 -3.10 10.03 1.97
C TYR A 266 -2.59 10.27 3.38
N GLU A 267 -3.22 9.65 4.37
CA GLU A 267 -2.79 9.68 5.75
C GLU A 267 -2.45 8.25 6.19
N PRO A 268 -1.17 7.94 6.48
CA PRO A 268 -0.78 6.59 6.84
C PRO A 268 -1.32 6.19 8.21
N GLU A 269 -1.92 5.00 8.30
CA GLU A 269 -2.31 4.39 9.57
C GLU A 269 -1.09 3.66 10.17
N SER A 270 -0.30 4.35 11.00
CA SER A 270 0.91 3.78 11.61
C SER A 270 0.66 3.13 12.97
N THR A 271 1.38 2.05 13.24
CA THR A 271 1.51 1.41 14.56
C THR A 271 2.54 2.17 15.41
N ALA A 272 2.25 2.34 16.70
CA ALA A 272 3.17 2.92 17.66
C ALA A 272 4.43 2.06 17.83
N ILE A 273 5.59 2.69 17.89
CA ILE A 273 6.89 2.01 17.99
C ILE A 273 7.01 1.17 19.28
N ASP A 274 6.45 1.63 20.40
CA ASP A 274 6.51 0.88 21.67
C ASP A 274 5.61 -0.37 21.73
N ALA A 275 4.70 -0.50 20.77
CA ALA A 275 3.74 -1.60 20.66
C ALA A 275 4.21 -2.72 19.71
N LEU A 276 5.37 -2.55 19.07
CA LEU A 276 5.91 -3.51 18.09
C LEU A 276 6.35 -4.82 18.74
N GLU A 277 6.05 -5.94 18.09
CA GLU A 277 6.48 -7.28 18.48
C GLU A 277 7.32 -7.95 17.38
N MET A 278 8.23 -8.85 17.78
CA MET A 278 9.06 -9.58 16.83
C MET A 278 8.21 -10.45 15.90
N GLY A 279 8.43 -10.30 14.59
CA GLY A 279 7.70 -11.01 13.54
C GLY A 279 6.51 -10.25 12.98
N ASP A 280 6.21 -9.06 13.50
CA ASP A 280 5.17 -8.19 12.96
C ASP A 280 5.51 -7.70 11.55
N THR A 281 4.47 -7.52 10.73
CA THR A 281 4.53 -6.72 9.49
C THR A 281 3.56 -5.58 9.66
N VAL A 282 4.08 -4.37 9.81
CA VAL A 282 3.29 -3.18 10.19
C VAL A 282 3.76 -1.95 9.45
N ASP A 283 2.95 -0.90 9.54
CA ASP A 283 3.34 0.43 9.13
C ASP A 283 3.82 1.21 10.34
N ILE A 284 4.90 1.97 10.20
CA ILE A 284 5.40 2.88 11.24
C ILE A 284 5.64 4.26 10.62
N ALA A 285 5.43 5.32 11.39
CA ALA A 285 5.71 6.68 10.96
C ALA A 285 6.38 7.47 12.08
N GLY A 286 7.31 8.32 11.71
CA GLY A 286 8.02 9.13 12.71
C GLY A 286 9.00 10.11 12.08
N VAL A 287 9.72 10.83 12.93
CA VAL A 287 10.77 11.76 12.54
C VAL A 287 12.11 11.04 12.55
N VAL A 288 12.88 11.21 11.48
CA VAL A 288 14.23 10.64 11.37
C VAL A 288 15.17 11.39 12.30
N ARG A 289 15.79 10.67 13.23
CA ARG A 289 16.80 11.17 14.17
C ARG A 289 18.20 11.12 13.59
N SER A 290 18.52 10.05 12.86
CA SER A 290 19.81 9.87 12.22
C SER A 290 19.67 9.02 10.97
N ALA A 291 20.54 9.26 10.00
CA ALA A 291 20.63 8.44 8.79
C ALA A 291 22.08 8.05 8.53
N ASP A 292 22.35 6.76 8.55
CA ASP A 292 23.67 6.20 8.26
C ASP A 292 24.01 6.38 6.77
N PRO A 293 25.30 6.41 6.40
CA PRO A 293 25.68 6.36 4.99
C PRO A 293 25.27 5.02 4.35
N LYS A 294 24.85 5.09 3.09
CA LYS A 294 24.56 3.89 2.29
C LYS A 294 25.78 2.98 2.20
N ARG A 295 25.54 1.68 2.34
CA ARG A 295 26.55 0.62 2.20
C ARG A 295 26.16 -0.31 1.05
N THR A 296 27.16 -0.79 0.31
CA THR A 296 26.99 -1.79 -0.75
C THR A 296 27.71 -3.09 -0.41
N PHE A 297 27.24 -4.20 -0.96
CA PHE A 297 27.81 -5.54 -0.78
C PHE A 297 27.53 -6.43 -2.00
N ASP A 298 28.40 -7.40 -2.26
CA ASP A 298 28.17 -8.38 -3.33
C ASP A 298 27.20 -9.49 -2.86
N ARG A 299 26.25 -9.87 -3.71
CA ARG A 299 25.37 -11.04 -3.50
C ARG A 299 25.99 -12.30 -4.11
N ASP A 300 25.50 -13.47 -3.65
CA ASP A 300 25.96 -14.78 -4.14
C ASP A 300 25.66 -14.99 -5.64
N ASP A 301 24.66 -14.30 -6.18
CA ASP A 301 24.29 -14.31 -7.61
C ASP A 301 25.14 -13.36 -8.47
N GLY A 302 26.07 -12.62 -7.85
CA GLY A 302 26.93 -11.64 -8.51
C GLY A 302 26.32 -10.25 -8.71
N SER A 303 25.08 -10.01 -8.25
CA SER A 303 24.50 -8.67 -8.20
C SER A 303 25.02 -7.85 -7.01
N GLU A 304 24.98 -6.52 -7.10
CA GLU A 304 25.31 -5.64 -5.96
C GLU A 304 24.05 -5.38 -5.13
N GLY A 305 24.14 -5.63 -3.83
CA GLY A 305 23.14 -5.24 -2.84
C GLY A 305 23.51 -3.95 -2.15
N GLN A 306 22.51 -3.24 -1.66
CA GLN A 306 22.69 -2.03 -0.89
C GLN A 306 21.75 -1.98 0.31
N VAL A 307 22.24 -1.36 1.38
CA VAL A 307 21.51 -1.15 2.63
C VAL A 307 21.88 0.21 3.22
N ARG A 308 20.89 0.89 3.79
CA ARG A 308 21.08 2.13 4.55
C ARG A 308 20.19 2.06 5.79
N ASN A 309 20.71 2.46 6.94
CA ASN A 309 19.93 2.41 8.17
C ASN A 309 19.56 3.83 8.60
N VAL A 310 18.34 4.00 9.06
CA VAL A 310 17.86 5.25 9.65
C VAL A 310 17.31 4.95 11.05
N ARG A 311 17.34 5.93 11.94
CA ARG A 311 16.70 5.84 13.25
C ARG A 311 15.50 6.76 13.25
N VAL A 312 14.34 6.21 13.53
CA VAL A 312 13.03 6.87 13.42
C VAL A 312 12.43 6.94 14.81
N GLN A 313 11.84 8.07 15.16
CA GLN A 313 11.20 8.27 16.46
C GLN A 313 9.78 8.80 16.29
N ASP A 314 8.85 8.20 17.03
CA ASP A 314 7.49 8.69 17.20
C ASP A 314 7.27 9.20 18.65
N GLU A 315 6.02 9.40 19.07
CA GLU A 315 5.71 9.84 20.43
C GLU A 315 5.95 8.77 21.50
N THR A 316 6.08 7.51 21.09
CA THR A 316 6.07 6.32 21.95
C THR A 316 7.45 5.70 22.13
N GLY A 317 8.30 5.78 21.10
CA GLY A 317 9.61 5.16 21.12
C GLY A 317 10.45 5.51 19.90
N ASP A 318 11.60 4.86 19.80
CA ASP A 318 12.50 4.97 18.67
C ASP A 318 12.85 3.57 18.17
N ILE A 319 13.02 3.45 16.85
CA ILE A 319 13.41 2.19 16.21
C ILE A 319 14.38 2.44 15.07
N ARG A 320 15.27 1.46 14.85
CA ARG A 320 16.11 1.43 13.67
C ARG A 320 15.36 0.81 12.50
N VAL A 321 15.41 1.48 11.35
CA VAL A 321 14.85 0.97 10.10
C VAL A 321 15.98 0.69 9.11
N ALA A 322 16.06 -0.55 8.61
CA ALA A 322 16.98 -0.96 7.56
C ALA A 322 16.31 -0.83 6.19
N LEU A 323 16.80 0.08 5.36
CA LEU A 323 16.33 0.34 3.99
C LEU A 323 17.13 -0.51 3.01
N TRP A 324 16.47 -1.44 2.34
CA TRP A 324 17.11 -2.37 1.40
C TRP A 324 16.88 -1.98 -0.06
N GLY A 325 17.88 -2.24 -0.91
CA GLY A 325 17.75 -2.02 -2.35
C GLY A 325 17.54 -0.54 -2.67
N ASP A 326 16.66 -0.23 -3.63
CA ASP A 326 16.40 1.14 -4.09
C ASP A 326 15.99 2.09 -2.95
N LYS A 327 15.41 1.56 -1.87
CA LYS A 327 15.05 2.35 -0.68
C LYS A 327 16.25 2.97 0.02
N ALA A 328 17.44 2.40 -0.15
CA ALA A 328 18.67 2.95 0.41
C ALA A 328 19.09 4.25 -0.28
N ASP A 329 18.55 4.55 -1.47
CA ASP A 329 18.85 5.74 -2.26
C ASP A 329 17.97 6.95 -1.92
N TYR A 330 16.93 6.78 -1.10
CA TYR A 330 16.06 7.89 -0.71
C TYR A 330 16.84 9.01 -0.02
N ASP A 331 16.60 10.24 -0.45
CA ASP A 331 17.18 11.44 0.17
C ASP A 331 16.43 11.77 1.46
N ILE A 332 16.70 10.99 2.50
CA ILE A 332 16.14 11.12 3.84
C ILE A 332 17.26 11.47 4.82
N GLY A 333 17.03 12.48 5.65
CA GLY A 333 17.96 12.96 6.67
C GLY A 333 17.28 13.30 7.99
N PRO A 334 18.08 13.73 8.99
CA PRO A 334 17.55 14.13 10.29
C PRO A 334 16.52 15.26 10.17
N GLY A 335 15.37 15.07 10.81
CA GLY A 335 14.24 16.02 10.81
C GLY A 335 13.13 15.69 9.83
N ASP A 336 13.37 14.84 8.83
CA ASP A 336 12.34 14.43 7.88
C ASP A 336 11.30 13.53 8.58
N ARG A 337 10.03 13.77 8.29
CA ARG A 337 8.94 12.88 8.71
C ARG A 337 8.74 11.83 7.63
N VAL A 338 8.79 10.56 8.00
CA VAL A 338 8.76 9.45 7.05
C VAL A 338 7.79 8.38 7.55
N ALA A 339 6.97 7.86 6.65
CA ALA A 339 6.20 6.66 6.83
C ALA A 339 6.87 5.48 6.13
N PHE A 340 6.98 4.37 6.84
CA PHE A 340 7.48 3.10 6.33
C PHE A 340 6.33 2.10 6.41
N ALA A 341 5.88 1.62 5.26
CA ALA A 341 4.77 0.68 5.18
C ALA A 341 5.27 -0.75 4.98
N ASP A 342 4.56 -1.73 5.53
CA ASP A 342 4.89 -3.16 5.45
C ASP A 342 6.34 -3.46 5.85
N VAL A 343 6.82 -2.85 6.95
CA VAL A 343 8.13 -3.18 7.52
C VAL A 343 8.04 -4.43 8.37
N GLU A 344 9.02 -5.32 8.21
CA GLU A 344 9.12 -6.55 8.99
C GLU A 344 9.92 -6.28 10.27
N VAL A 345 9.31 -6.50 11.44
CA VAL A 345 9.97 -6.34 12.74
C VAL A 345 10.80 -7.59 13.04
N GLN A 346 12.11 -7.39 13.20
CA GLN A 346 13.10 -8.44 13.36
C GLN A 346 13.96 -8.22 14.61
N ASP A 347 14.75 -9.26 14.95
CA ASP A 347 15.75 -9.17 16.00
C ASP A 347 16.92 -8.28 15.53
N GLY A 348 17.11 -7.17 16.23
CA GLY A 348 18.14 -6.19 15.94
C GLY A 348 19.44 -6.46 16.70
N TRP A 349 20.24 -5.40 16.84
CA TRP A 349 21.51 -5.48 17.55
C TRP A 349 21.30 -5.28 19.06
N GLN A 350 21.93 -6.11 19.90
CA GLN A 350 21.80 -6.07 21.37
C GLN A 350 20.39 -6.29 21.94
N ASP A 351 19.62 -7.22 21.35
CA ASP A 351 18.25 -7.57 21.81
C ASP A 351 17.21 -6.44 21.66
N ASP A 352 17.51 -5.39 20.87
CA ASP A 352 16.54 -4.37 20.44
C ASP A 352 15.81 -4.82 19.16
N LEU A 353 14.59 -4.34 18.93
CA LEU A 353 13.86 -4.58 17.68
C LEU A 353 14.44 -3.72 16.54
N GLU A 354 14.50 -4.28 15.33
CA GLU A 354 14.83 -3.55 14.09
C GLU A 354 13.71 -3.75 13.07
N ALA A 355 13.27 -2.67 12.42
CA ALA A 355 12.32 -2.73 11.32
C ALA A 355 13.07 -2.88 9.98
N SER A 356 12.72 -3.87 9.18
CA SER A 356 13.33 -4.13 7.88
C SER A 356 12.39 -3.70 6.76
N ALA A 357 12.77 -2.67 6.00
CA ALA A 357 12.05 -2.19 4.81
C ALA A 357 12.59 -2.90 3.56
N GLY A 358 11.92 -3.99 3.19
CA GLY A 358 12.31 -4.90 2.10
C GLY A 358 11.72 -4.54 0.74
N TRP A 359 11.54 -5.56 -0.11
CA TRP A 359 11.02 -5.41 -1.48
C TRP A 359 9.50 -5.24 -1.55
N ARG A 360 8.77 -5.55 -0.46
CA ARG A 360 7.32 -5.33 -0.32
C ARG A 360 6.97 -4.01 0.36
N SER A 361 7.90 -3.48 1.14
CA SER A 361 7.71 -2.24 1.88
C SER A 361 7.65 -1.04 0.95
N SER A 362 7.05 0.07 1.39
CA SER A 362 7.11 1.38 0.72
C SER A 362 7.64 2.43 1.68
N VAL A 363 8.36 3.42 1.16
CA VAL A 363 8.90 4.53 1.98
C VAL A 363 8.36 5.84 1.45
N THR A 364 7.68 6.59 2.31
CA THR A 364 7.04 7.86 1.91
C THR A 364 7.52 8.97 2.81
N VAL A 365 8.19 9.95 2.21
CA VAL A 365 8.52 11.21 2.90
C VAL A 365 7.23 12.01 3.02
N LEU A 366 6.83 12.30 4.26
CA LEU A 366 5.61 13.05 4.54
C LEU A 366 5.97 14.54 4.54
N ASP A 367 5.24 15.31 3.73
CA ASP A 367 5.34 16.75 3.78
C ASP A 367 4.96 17.24 5.17
N GLY A 368 5.79 18.12 5.73
CA GLY A 368 5.52 18.79 7.00
C GLY A 368 4.33 19.73 6.85
N ALA A 369 3.12 19.20 6.91
CA ALA A 369 1.97 20.00 7.30
C ALA A 369 2.24 20.46 8.74
N GLY A 370 2.65 21.72 8.88
CA GLY A 370 2.73 22.38 10.17
C GLY A 370 1.33 22.50 10.76
N ASP A 371 0.84 21.43 11.39
CA ASP A 371 -0.30 21.48 12.29
C ASP A 371 0.22 21.65 13.72
N ALA A 372 0.55 22.89 14.04
CA ALA A 372 0.46 23.34 15.42
C ALA A 372 -1.03 23.65 15.68
N PRO A 373 -1.64 23.14 16.76
CA PRO A 373 -3.06 23.32 17.00
C PRO A 373 -3.39 24.81 17.11
N GLY A 374 -4.36 25.23 16.31
CA GLY A 374 -4.68 26.61 15.99
C GLY A 374 -4.92 27.53 17.20
N GLY A 375 -4.29 28.70 17.12
CA GLY A 375 -4.84 29.95 17.65
C GLY A 375 -5.52 30.69 16.50
N ASP A 376 -6.83 30.82 16.62
CA ASP A 376 -7.73 31.62 15.77
C ASP A 376 -7.19 33.05 15.57
N GLU A 377 -7.08 33.49 14.31
CA GLU A 377 -7.44 34.84 13.89
C GLU A 377 -7.52 34.91 12.35
N GLY A 378 -8.71 35.26 11.86
CA GLY A 378 -9.04 35.24 10.45
C GLY A 378 -8.62 36.48 9.64
N ASP A 379 -8.86 36.31 8.35
CA ASP A 379 -9.15 37.30 7.31
C ASP A 379 -7.99 37.90 6.51
N GLY A 380 -8.05 37.67 5.19
CA GLY A 380 -7.95 38.76 4.22
C GLY A 380 -6.61 38.92 3.49
N ALA A 381 -6.61 38.49 2.23
CA ALA A 381 -5.59 38.76 1.22
C ALA A 381 -5.15 40.24 1.14
N ASN A 382 -3.85 40.48 0.91
CA ASN A 382 -3.31 41.00 -0.36
C ASN A 382 -1.81 41.33 -0.26
N GLU A 383 -1.10 41.10 -1.35
CA GLU A 383 0.31 41.42 -1.60
C GLU A 383 0.63 42.90 -1.37
N GLN A 384 1.74 43.20 -0.68
CA GLN A 384 2.82 44.07 -1.20
C GLN A 384 3.97 44.26 -0.19
N ALA A 385 5.17 44.10 -0.72
CA ALA A 385 6.44 44.41 -0.09
C ALA A 385 6.57 45.89 0.27
N THR A 386 6.88 46.17 1.54
CA THR A 386 7.55 47.38 2.05
C THR A 386 8.15 47.01 3.40
N GLY A 387 9.47 47.03 3.61
CA GLY A 387 10.23 48.26 3.86
C GLY A 387 10.60 48.33 5.35
N LEU A 388 11.65 47.61 5.73
CA LEU A 388 12.31 47.73 7.04
C LEU A 388 13.06 49.06 7.08
N ASP A 389 12.54 50.05 7.80
CA ASP A 389 13.33 51.16 8.34
C ASP A 389 12.53 51.96 9.36
N ALA A 390 13.24 52.41 10.39
CA ALA A 390 12.87 53.41 11.39
C ALA A 390 11.98 52.93 12.55
N PHE A 391 12.59 52.72 13.72
CA PHE A 391 12.36 53.59 14.88
C PHE A 391 13.59 53.59 15.79
N ALA A 392 14.38 54.66 15.67
CA ALA A 392 15.35 55.09 16.65
C ALA A 392 14.94 56.49 17.16
N ASP A 393 15.18 56.67 18.45
CA ASP A 393 15.34 57.91 19.23
C ASP A 393 14.14 58.63 19.87
N GLY A 394 14.29 58.74 21.20
CA GLY A 394 14.07 59.95 22.00
C GLY A 394 12.83 59.90 22.90
N ASP A 395 12.85 60.25 24.18
CA ASP A 395 13.85 60.81 25.10
C ASP A 395 13.14 60.90 26.47
N GLY A 396 13.87 61.02 27.59
CA GLY A 396 13.28 61.45 28.87
C GLY A 396 13.73 60.68 30.11
N ALA A 397 14.85 61.12 30.69
CA ALA A 397 15.29 60.78 32.03
C ALA A 397 14.40 61.37 33.13
N ASP A 398 14.21 60.64 34.25
CA ASP A 398 14.39 61.20 35.61
C ASP A 398 14.47 60.11 36.70
N ALA A 399 15.66 60.04 37.29
CA ALA A 399 16.01 59.90 38.72
C ALA A 399 15.13 59.11 39.74
N VAL A 400 15.80 58.09 40.31
CA VAL A 400 16.09 57.79 41.75
C VAL A 400 15.04 57.24 42.75
N GLU A 401 15.53 56.21 43.45
CA GLU A 401 15.33 55.79 44.86
C GLU A 401 14.29 54.71 45.23
N ALA A 402 14.85 53.51 45.48
CA ALA A 402 14.80 52.72 46.71
C ALA A 402 13.45 52.37 47.37
N ALA A 403 13.22 51.05 47.53
CA ALA A 403 12.70 50.49 48.77
C ALA A 403 12.97 48.97 48.86
N ASP A 404 13.69 48.60 49.92
CA ASP A 404 13.74 47.28 50.56
C ASP A 404 12.36 46.63 50.73
N GLY A 405 12.36 45.29 50.69
CA GLY A 405 11.21 44.45 51.02
C GLY A 405 11.65 43.02 51.32
N ASP A 406 12.07 42.83 52.57
CA ASP A 406 12.54 41.61 53.22
C ASP A 406 11.45 40.53 53.41
N ASP A 407 11.96 39.31 53.67
CA ASP A 407 11.39 38.25 54.52
C ASP A 407 10.28 37.30 54.02
N ALA A 408 10.63 36.01 53.97
CA ALA A 408 10.09 34.93 54.83
C ALA A 408 9.90 33.61 54.03
N SER A 409 10.74 32.58 54.27
CA SER A 409 10.47 31.43 55.17
C SER A 409 9.35 30.48 54.68
N ALA A 410 9.41 29.15 54.72
CA ALA A 410 10.33 28.21 55.34
C ALA A 410 10.03 26.78 54.79
N ALA A 411 11.08 25.96 54.79
CA ALA A 411 11.15 24.57 55.25
C ALA A 411 10.14 23.48 54.78
N VAL A 412 10.67 22.61 53.91
CA VAL A 412 10.77 21.13 53.97
C VAL A 412 9.92 20.32 54.98
N ALA A 413 9.33 19.23 54.46
CA ALA A 413 9.14 17.96 55.17
C ALA A 413 9.27 16.76 54.21
N ASP A 414 9.90 15.72 54.76
CA ASP A 414 10.59 14.54 54.22
C ASP A 414 9.70 13.29 53.99
N SER A 415 10.08 12.44 53.03
CA SER A 415 10.09 10.94 53.04
C SER A 415 10.17 10.42 51.59
N GLY A 416 10.99 9.46 51.16
CA GLY A 416 12.02 8.61 51.77
C GLY A 416 12.12 7.28 50.99
N GLY A 417 13.34 6.97 50.49
CA GLY A 417 13.80 5.66 49.94
C GLY A 417 13.70 5.48 48.41
N SER A 418 14.63 4.89 47.66
CA SER A 418 16.04 4.47 47.79
C SER A 418 16.37 3.66 46.53
N GLY A 419 17.39 4.05 45.75
CA GLY A 419 17.95 3.20 44.68
C GLY A 419 19.14 3.90 44.04
N GLY A 420 20.35 3.60 44.52
CA GLY A 420 21.55 4.36 44.19
C GLY A 420 22.16 4.00 42.83
N SER A 421 22.78 4.99 42.21
CA SER A 421 23.89 4.83 41.26
C SER A 421 24.99 5.83 41.63
N ALA A 422 26.23 5.39 41.47
CA ALA A 422 27.42 6.05 42.01
C ALA A 422 27.82 7.26 41.17
N THR A 423 27.49 8.48 41.63
CA THR A 423 28.14 9.70 41.16
C THR A 423 29.48 9.85 41.89
N ALA A 424 30.58 9.65 41.17
CA ALA A 424 31.87 10.18 41.58
C ALA A 424 31.73 11.71 41.60
N SER A 425 31.81 12.30 42.80
CA SER A 425 31.65 13.74 43.01
C SER A 425 32.87 14.49 42.46
N LEU A 426 32.79 14.93 41.19
CA LEU A 426 33.70 15.88 40.54
C LEU A 426 33.44 17.33 41.01
N GLN A 427 33.16 17.54 42.30
CA GLN A 427 32.93 18.88 42.83
C GLN A 427 34.25 19.65 42.90
N GLY A 428 34.36 20.72 42.12
CA GLY A 428 35.52 21.62 42.14
C GLY A 428 36.71 21.19 41.29
N GLU A 429 36.57 20.20 40.42
CA GLU A 429 37.59 19.84 39.42
C GLU A 429 37.29 20.50 38.07
N ALA A 430 38.35 20.90 37.36
CA ALA A 430 38.23 21.39 36.00
C ALA A 430 37.93 20.21 35.06
N VAL A 431 36.78 20.25 34.40
CA VAL A 431 36.26 19.22 33.50
C VAL A 431 36.19 19.78 32.08
N GLU A 432 36.46 18.93 31.10
CA GLU A 432 36.20 19.17 29.68
C GLU A 432 35.05 18.26 29.25
N PHE A 433 34.03 18.82 28.60
CA PHE A 433 32.87 18.10 28.09
C PHE A 433 32.61 18.52 26.65
N THR A 434 32.56 17.56 25.74
CA THR A 434 32.25 17.78 24.31
C THR A 434 30.93 17.13 23.99
N GLY A 435 29.96 17.92 23.53
CA GLY A 435 28.64 17.40 23.20
C GLY A 435 27.89 18.29 22.24
N THR A 436 26.77 17.79 21.75
CA THR A 436 25.84 18.52 20.89
C THR A 436 24.88 19.33 21.75
N VAL A 437 24.65 20.60 21.41
CA VAL A 437 23.70 21.48 22.09
C VAL A 437 22.28 20.99 21.83
N VAL A 438 21.64 20.39 22.84
CA VAL A 438 20.24 19.96 22.79
C VAL A 438 19.29 21.02 23.37
N GLN A 439 19.83 22.00 24.11
CA GLN A 439 19.10 23.18 24.58
C GLN A 439 20.05 24.40 24.57
N ALA A 440 19.70 25.44 23.82
CA ALA A 440 20.46 26.69 23.72
C ALA A 440 19.98 27.80 24.71
N GLY A 441 19.36 27.39 25.82
CA GLY A 441 18.81 28.29 26.85
C GLY A 441 19.79 28.57 27.99
N SER A 442 19.28 29.08 29.11
CA SER A 442 20.05 29.24 30.36
C SER A 442 19.45 28.31 31.43
N PRO A 443 20.09 27.16 31.75
CA PRO A 443 21.39 26.68 31.26
C PRO A 443 21.34 26.06 29.86
N VAL A 444 22.51 26.02 29.20
CA VAL A 444 22.75 25.25 27.98
C VAL A 444 22.82 23.78 28.35
N ILE A 445 22.27 22.87 27.53
CA ILE A 445 22.42 21.42 27.76
C ILE A 445 23.18 20.82 26.59
N LEU A 446 24.27 20.13 26.92
CA LEU A 446 25.08 19.36 25.98
C LEU A 446 24.84 17.87 26.19
N ASP A 447 24.86 17.10 25.10
CA ASP A 447 24.75 15.65 25.09
C ASP A 447 25.91 15.05 24.29
N ASP A 448 26.69 14.16 24.89
CA ASP A 448 27.81 13.47 24.23
C ASP A 448 27.43 12.08 23.66
N GLY A 449 26.17 11.68 23.85
CA GLY A 449 25.63 10.37 23.44
C GLY A 449 25.63 9.32 24.55
N GLU A 450 26.29 9.57 25.68
CA GLU A 450 26.27 8.71 26.88
C GLU A 450 25.66 9.44 28.10
N GLU A 451 25.91 10.73 28.25
CA GLU A 451 25.40 11.56 29.34
C GLU A 451 25.08 13.00 28.92
N THR A 452 24.21 13.66 29.69
CA THR A 452 23.86 15.08 29.48
C THR A 452 24.51 15.97 30.53
N MET A 453 25.07 17.09 30.09
CA MET A 453 25.72 18.08 30.94
C MET A 453 25.00 19.42 30.84
N SER A 454 24.51 19.93 31.97
CA SER A 454 24.03 21.31 32.07
C SER A 454 25.22 22.26 32.18
N VAL A 455 25.27 23.28 31.34
CA VAL A 455 26.37 24.24 31.21
C VAL A 455 25.85 25.66 31.40
N GLU A 456 26.47 26.42 32.31
CA GLU A 456 26.31 27.87 32.40
C GLU A 456 27.39 28.54 31.55
N THR A 457 26.98 29.27 30.52
CA THR A 457 27.88 30.01 29.62
C THR A 457 27.18 31.24 29.05
N ASP A 458 27.94 32.31 28.82
CA ASP A 458 27.50 33.50 28.09
C ASP A 458 27.74 33.39 26.58
N ALA A 459 28.25 32.26 26.09
CA ALA A 459 28.52 32.04 24.67
C ALA A 459 27.23 31.79 23.88
N ASP A 460 27.07 32.47 22.74
CA ASP A 460 25.97 32.24 21.81
C ASP A 460 26.13 30.87 21.10
N VAL A 461 25.40 29.87 21.58
CA VAL A 461 25.35 28.51 21.00
C VAL A 461 24.01 28.24 20.33
N HIS A 462 23.98 27.36 19.33
CA HIS A 462 22.78 27.03 18.57
C HIS A 462 22.41 25.56 18.75
N LEU A 463 21.11 25.24 18.71
CA LEU A 463 20.63 23.86 18.83
C LEU A 463 21.19 22.99 17.69
N GLY A 464 21.75 21.82 18.03
CA GLY A 464 22.43 20.93 17.09
C GLY A 464 23.91 21.26 16.85
N GLN A 465 24.46 22.33 17.44
CA GLN A 465 25.88 22.65 17.34
C GLN A 465 26.71 21.73 18.25
N GLU A 466 27.77 21.11 17.74
CA GLU A 466 28.77 20.42 18.56
C GLU A 466 29.72 21.45 19.18
N VAL A 467 29.89 21.40 20.51
CA VAL A 467 30.64 22.39 21.28
C VAL A 467 31.48 21.68 22.33
N THR A 468 32.72 22.13 22.53
CA THR A 468 33.55 21.67 23.65
C THR A 468 33.63 22.74 24.72
N VAL A 469 33.23 22.40 25.94
CA VAL A 469 33.22 23.31 27.08
C VAL A 469 34.21 22.86 28.13
N ARG A 470 35.00 23.80 28.65
CA ARG A 470 35.89 23.60 29.79
C ARG A 470 35.47 24.48 30.95
N GLY A 471 35.40 23.90 32.14
CA GLY A 471 34.90 24.63 33.30
C GLY A 471 34.94 23.84 34.59
N THR A 472 34.33 24.36 35.64
CA THR A 472 34.29 23.70 36.95
C THR A 472 32.87 23.22 37.25
N VAL A 473 32.72 21.95 37.67
CA VAL A 473 31.40 21.40 37.99
C VAL A 473 31.03 21.72 39.45
N SER A 474 29.87 22.34 39.64
CA SER A 474 29.25 22.63 40.94
C SER A 474 27.77 22.23 40.89
N ASP A 475 27.31 21.47 41.89
CA ASP A 475 25.90 21.03 42.00
C ASP A 475 25.30 20.36 40.74
N GLY A 476 26.14 19.72 39.91
CA GLY A 476 25.72 19.03 38.68
C GLY A 476 25.63 19.92 37.45
N THR A 477 26.09 21.17 37.55
CA THR A 477 26.18 22.14 36.45
C THR A 477 27.63 22.54 36.24
N LEU A 478 28.06 22.60 34.98
CA LEU A 478 29.39 23.00 34.56
C LEU A 478 29.38 24.52 34.29
N ASP A 479 30.11 25.29 35.10
CA ASP A 479 30.33 26.72 34.87
C ASP A 479 31.49 26.90 33.88
N ALA A 480 31.21 27.39 32.68
CA ALA A 480 32.14 27.40 31.56
C ALA A 480 33.17 28.54 31.65
N ASP A 481 34.46 28.20 31.72
CA ASP A 481 35.56 29.16 31.56
C ASP A 481 35.84 29.46 30.07
N ASP A 482 35.77 28.43 29.22
CA ASP A 482 36.02 28.51 27.79
C ASP A 482 35.04 27.61 27.01
N VAL A 483 34.59 28.10 25.85
CA VAL A 483 33.70 27.40 24.90
C VAL A 483 34.35 27.42 23.51
N PHE A 484 34.54 26.24 22.90
CA PHE A 484 35.26 26.04 21.63
C PHE A 484 34.37 25.49 20.52
#